data_AF-A0A0D6QWI9-F1
#
_entry.id   AF-A0A0D6QWI9-F1
#
_cell.length_a   1.000
_cell.length_b   1.000
_cell.length_c   1.000
_cell.angle_alpha   90.00
_cell.angle_beta   90.00
_cell.angle_gamma   90.00
#
_symmetry.space_group_name_H-M   'P 1'
#
loop_
_entity.id
_entity.type
_entity.pdbx_description
1 polymer ?
#
loop_
_entity_poly.entity_id
_entity_poly.type
_entity_poly.pdbx_seq_one_letter_code
_entity_poly.pdbx_strand_id
1 'polypeptide(L)'
;MEALMQQLLQLGLEFYATIVVVLFTSLVLLFVIRRLRSKKANTILLVGLNGAGKTGLFYQLRDGSSHQGTVTSMEPNEGCFVLHSESLKKGNIKPVHIVDLPGHSRLRPKLDEFLPQAVGIVFLVDALDFLLNSRATAEYLYDVLTKAVVVKNKIPLLIVCNKVDKVTAHSMEFIRKQMEKEIDKLRASRSAISAADIANDVMLGVPGQPFTFSQCINKVTVTEASAITAKISDIEQFIRERVRP
;
A
#
# COMPACT_ATOMS: atom_id res chain seq x y z
N MET A 1 18.38 32.80 -62.29
CA MET A 1 18.05 33.24 -60.92
C MET A 1 16.74 32.64 -60.42
N GLU A 2 15.68 32.60 -61.23
CA GLU A 2 14.36 32.08 -60.81
C GLU A 2 14.37 30.59 -60.39
N ALA A 3 15.00 29.70 -61.16
CA ALA A 3 15.10 28.28 -60.81
C ALA A 3 15.84 28.02 -59.48
N LEU A 4 16.87 28.82 -59.22
CA LEU A 4 17.69 28.76 -58.00
C LEU A 4 16.90 29.29 -56.79
N MET A 5 16.07 30.31 -57.01
CA MET A 5 15.14 30.86 -56.01
C MET A 5 14.00 29.89 -55.69
N GLN A 6 13.46 29.18 -56.69
CA GLN A 6 12.46 28.12 -56.48
C GLN A 6 13.03 26.92 -55.70
N GLN A 7 14.25 26.47 -55.99
CA GLN A 7 14.91 25.41 -55.23
C GLN A 7 15.14 25.80 -53.76
N LEU A 8 15.57 27.04 -53.50
CA LEU A 8 15.75 27.53 -52.13
C LEU A 8 14.42 27.60 -51.35
N LEU A 9 13.33 27.97 -52.02
CA LEU A 9 12.00 28.04 -51.42
C LEU A 9 11.45 26.65 -51.09
N GLN A 10 11.69 25.67 -51.97
CA GLN A 10 11.28 24.28 -51.79
C GLN A 10 12.07 23.59 -50.67
N LEU A 11 13.38 23.80 -50.60
CA LEU A 11 14.22 23.36 -49.49
C LEU A 11 13.74 23.97 -48.16
N GLY A 12 13.44 25.27 -48.13
CA GLY A 12 12.93 25.94 -46.93
C GLY A 12 11.60 25.36 -46.43
N LEU A 13 10.71 24.97 -47.34
CA LEU A 13 9.43 24.35 -47.00
C LEU A 13 9.60 22.94 -46.42
N GLU A 14 10.50 22.14 -46.97
CA GLU A 14 10.81 20.79 -46.44
C GLU A 14 11.47 20.85 -45.06
N PHE A 15 12.40 21.81 -44.85
CA PHE A 15 12.96 22.06 -43.52
C PHE A 15 11.89 22.51 -42.52
N TYR A 16 10.96 23.37 -42.92
CA TYR A 16 9.87 23.79 -42.04
C TYR A 16 8.96 22.62 -41.67
N ALA A 17 8.56 21.79 -42.66
CA ALA A 17 7.70 20.63 -42.44
C ALA A 17 8.34 19.61 -41.49
N THR A 18 9.64 19.32 -41.66
CA THR A 18 10.37 18.39 -40.78
C THR A 18 10.49 18.92 -39.35
N ILE A 19 10.75 20.22 -39.16
CA ILE A 19 10.78 20.85 -37.83
C ILE A 19 9.43 20.72 -37.14
N VAL A 20 8.32 20.98 -37.85
CA VAL A 20 6.96 20.87 -37.28
C VAL A 20 6.64 19.44 -36.87
N VAL A 21 6.98 18.43 -37.68
CA VAL A 21 6.75 17.01 -37.35
C VAL A 21 7.58 16.57 -36.15
N VAL A 22 8.85 16.97 -36.07
CA VAL A 22 9.72 16.66 -34.92
C VAL A 22 9.21 17.33 -33.65
N LEU A 23 8.78 18.60 -33.73
CA LEU A 23 8.19 19.28 -32.58
C LEU A 23 6.90 18.59 -32.13
N PHE A 24 5.98 18.29 -33.04
CA PHE A 24 4.73 17.62 -32.71
C PHE A 24 4.96 16.24 -32.07
N THR A 25 5.81 15.40 -32.66
CA THR A 25 6.13 14.08 -32.12
C THR A 25 6.81 14.16 -30.75
N SER A 26 7.73 15.12 -30.55
CA SER A 26 8.36 15.35 -29.24
C SER A 26 7.36 15.81 -28.17
N LEU A 27 6.35 16.61 -28.56
CA LEU A 27 5.32 17.13 -27.67
C LEU A 27 4.32 16.03 -27.29
N VAL A 28 3.92 15.19 -28.24
CA VAL A 28 3.11 13.99 -28.00
C VAL A 28 3.87 13.01 -27.11
N LEU A 29 5.15 12.76 -27.37
CA LEU A 29 6.00 11.91 -26.53
C LEU A 29 6.12 12.47 -25.11
N LEU A 30 6.38 13.77 -24.96
CA LEU A 30 6.40 14.43 -23.65
C LEU A 30 5.05 14.35 -22.94
N PHE A 31 3.94 14.47 -23.66
CA PHE A 31 2.59 14.36 -23.10
C PHE A 31 2.31 12.94 -22.62
N VAL A 32 2.69 11.92 -23.41
CA VAL A 32 2.58 10.51 -23.04
C VAL A 32 3.48 10.19 -21.84
N ILE A 33 4.74 10.62 -21.85
CA ILE A 33 5.67 10.46 -20.71
C ILE A 33 5.13 11.17 -19.46
N ARG A 34 4.53 12.35 -19.61
CA ARG A 34 3.90 13.07 -18.48
C ARG A 34 2.68 12.33 -17.95
N ARG A 35 1.88 11.68 -18.80
CA ARG A 35 0.77 10.83 -18.37
C ARG A 35 1.22 9.51 -17.75
N LEU A 36 2.32 8.94 -18.24
CA LEU A 36 2.96 7.74 -17.71
C LEU A 36 3.76 8.01 -16.43
N ARG A 37 4.08 9.27 -16.14
CA ARG A 37 4.67 9.68 -14.87
C ARG A 37 3.67 9.39 -13.78
N SER A 38 3.92 8.30 -13.05
CA SER A 38 3.16 7.89 -11.87
C SER A 38 2.79 9.09 -11.01
N LYS A 39 1.52 9.17 -10.60
CA LYS A 39 1.08 10.06 -9.52
C LYS A 39 2.09 9.94 -8.39
N LYS A 40 2.54 11.08 -7.83
CA LYS A 40 3.57 11.11 -6.79
C LYS A 40 3.20 10.11 -5.69
N ALA A 41 4.15 9.23 -5.34
CA ALA A 41 3.98 8.17 -4.37
C ALA A 41 3.70 8.76 -2.98
N ASN A 42 2.42 8.91 -2.66
CA ASN A 42 1.88 9.32 -1.35
C ASN A 42 0.69 8.42 -0.99
N THR A 43 0.69 7.17 -1.49
CA THR A 43 -0.41 6.24 -1.30
C THR A 43 -0.20 5.38 -0.06
N ILE A 44 -1.20 5.34 0.81
CA ILE A 44 -1.28 4.43 1.95
C ILE A 44 -2.26 3.31 1.60
N LEU A 45 -1.84 2.06 1.73
CA LEU A 45 -2.68 0.91 1.44
C LEU A 45 -3.25 0.32 2.71
N LEU A 46 -4.58 0.17 2.77
CA LEU A 46 -5.25 -0.58 3.83
C LEU A 46 -5.45 -2.01 3.35
N VAL A 47 -4.83 -2.95 4.05
CA VAL A 47 -4.86 -4.39 3.73
C VAL A 47 -5.19 -5.19 4.98
N GLY A 48 -5.65 -6.42 4.81
CA GLY A 48 -6.05 -7.31 5.90
C GLY A 48 -7.18 -8.25 5.47
N LEU A 49 -7.53 -9.19 6.33
CA LEU A 49 -8.61 -10.13 6.04
C LEU A 49 -9.97 -9.45 5.91
N ASN A 50 -10.95 -10.19 5.39
CA ASN A 50 -12.35 -9.78 5.47
C ASN A 50 -12.78 -9.64 6.92
N GLY A 51 -13.61 -8.63 7.23
CA GLY A 51 -14.07 -8.39 8.60
C GLY A 51 -13.09 -7.63 9.51
N ALA A 52 -11.83 -7.43 9.11
CA ALA A 52 -10.82 -6.73 9.92
C ALA A 52 -11.12 -5.22 10.16
N GLY A 53 -12.07 -4.63 9.42
CA GLY A 53 -12.49 -3.23 9.59
C GLY A 53 -11.76 -2.20 8.71
N LYS A 54 -11.20 -2.64 7.56
CA LYS A 54 -10.47 -1.77 6.60
C LYS A 54 -11.31 -0.60 6.10
N THR A 55 -12.52 -0.89 5.62
CA THR A 55 -13.47 0.11 5.13
C THR A 55 -13.98 1.02 6.24
N GLY A 56 -14.17 0.50 7.45
CA GLY A 56 -14.50 1.31 8.62
C GLY A 56 -13.40 2.31 8.96
N LEU A 57 -12.13 1.87 8.94
CA LEU A 57 -10.98 2.75 9.14
C LEU A 57 -10.85 3.80 8.02
N PHE A 58 -11.11 3.43 6.76
CA PHE A 58 -11.09 4.35 5.63
C PHE A 58 -12.04 5.54 5.86
N TYR A 59 -13.29 5.27 6.23
CA TYR A 59 -14.26 6.32 6.51
C TYR A 59 -13.91 7.09 7.78
N GLN A 60 -13.46 6.41 8.83
CA GLN A 60 -13.00 7.06 10.06
C GLN A 60 -11.88 8.08 9.80
N LEU A 61 -10.93 7.76 8.91
CA LEU A 61 -9.85 8.69 8.52
C LEU A 61 -10.36 9.84 7.64
N ARG A 62 -11.39 9.60 6.81
CA ARG A 62 -11.93 10.57 5.84
C ARG A 62 -12.83 11.62 6.48
N ASP A 63 -13.85 11.17 7.20
CA ASP A 63 -14.94 12.03 7.69
C ASP A 63 -15.23 11.81 9.19
N GLY A 64 -14.43 10.99 9.88
CA GLY A 64 -14.58 10.73 11.31
C GLY A 64 -15.76 9.82 11.64
N SER A 65 -16.45 9.26 10.63
CA SER A 65 -17.64 8.46 10.85
C SER A 65 -17.33 6.97 10.90
N SER A 66 -17.84 6.33 11.96
CA SER A 66 -17.86 4.89 12.09
C SER A 66 -19.04 4.34 11.29
N HIS A 67 -18.90 4.23 9.96
CA HIS A 67 -19.91 3.61 9.09
C HIS A 67 -20.19 2.17 9.56
N GLN A 68 -21.18 1.98 10.43
CA GLN A 68 -21.61 0.67 10.92
C GLN A 68 -22.39 -0.05 9.81
N GLY A 69 -22.15 -1.34 9.61
CA GLY A 69 -22.84 -2.14 8.59
C GLY A 69 -22.20 -2.12 7.20
N THR A 70 -20.89 -1.87 7.09
CA THR A 70 -20.19 -2.02 5.81
C THR A 70 -20.26 -3.46 5.30
N VAL A 71 -20.58 -3.61 4.02
CA VAL A 71 -20.57 -4.89 3.31
C VAL A 71 -19.17 -5.21 2.79
N THR A 72 -18.97 -6.43 2.31
CA THR A 72 -17.67 -6.85 1.75
C THR A 72 -17.31 -6.04 0.50
N SER A 73 -16.18 -5.32 0.55
CA SER A 73 -15.68 -4.56 -0.61
C SER A 73 -15.31 -5.49 -1.76
N MET A 74 -15.93 -5.31 -2.92
CA MET A 74 -15.64 -6.05 -4.16
C MET A 74 -14.65 -5.32 -5.07
N GLU A 75 -14.53 -4.00 -4.89
CA GLU A 75 -13.62 -3.11 -5.61
C GLU A 75 -12.77 -2.29 -4.64
N PRO A 76 -11.53 -1.93 -5.02
CA PRO A 76 -10.72 -0.99 -4.26
C PRO A 76 -11.44 0.35 -4.11
N ASN A 77 -11.44 0.91 -2.90
CA ASN A 77 -11.96 2.25 -2.64
C ASN A 77 -10.79 3.22 -2.46
N GLU A 78 -10.71 4.22 -3.33
CA GLU A 78 -9.62 5.20 -3.35
C GLU A 78 -10.13 6.57 -2.89
N GLY A 79 -9.39 7.22 -1.98
CA GLY A 79 -9.72 8.54 -1.49
C GLY A 79 -8.48 9.41 -1.38
N CYS A 80 -8.54 10.64 -1.91
CA CYS A 80 -7.53 11.65 -1.67
C CYS A 80 -8.13 12.76 -0.80
N PHE A 81 -7.79 12.78 0.48
CA PHE A 81 -8.40 13.68 1.46
C PHE A 81 -7.41 14.10 2.56
N VAL A 82 -7.76 15.18 3.26
CA VAL A 82 -7.09 15.57 4.50
C VAL A 82 -7.69 14.74 5.64
N LEU A 83 -6.85 14.22 6.53
CA LEU A 83 -7.31 13.44 7.68
C LEU A 83 -8.31 14.24 8.52
N HIS A 84 -9.39 13.62 8.96
CA HIS A 84 -10.48 14.28 9.68
C HIS A 84 -9.98 15.05 10.92
N SER A 85 -9.05 14.47 11.69
CA SER A 85 -8.44 15.09 12.88
C SER A 85 -7.67 16.38 12.59
N GLU A 86 -7.34 16.63 11.32
CA GLU A 86 -6.62 17.81 10.87
C GLU A 86 -7.48 18.77 10.05
N SER A 87 -8.71 18.38 9.71
CA SER A 87 -9.65 19.23 8.96
C SER A 87 -9.96 20.55 9.67
N LEU A 88 -9.78 20.61 10.99
CA LEU A 88 -10.00 21.82 11.80
C LEU A 88 -8.70 22.61 12.10
N LYS A 89 -7.53 22.08 11.73
CA LYS A 89 -6.25 22.74 11.99
C LYS A 89 -5.97 23.79 10.92
N LYS A 90 -5.59 25.01 11.34
CA LYS A 90 -5.18 26.08 10.42
C LYS A 90 -3.79 25.78 9.86
N GLY A 91 -3.69 25.49 8.56
CA GLY A 91 -2.43 25.30 7.85
C GLY A 91 -2.61 24.69 6.46
N ASN A 92 -1.57 24.77 5.61
CA ASN A 92 -1.52 24.07 4.33
C ASN A 92 -1.23 22.59 4.57
N ILE A 93 -2.27 21.82 4.86
CA ILE A 93 -2.16 20.37 5.09
C ILE A 93 -2.28 19.64 3.75
N LYS A 94 -1.29 18.84 3.41
CA LYS A 94 -1.34 18.03 2.18
C LYS A 94 -2.35 16.89 2.31
N PRO A 95 -3.15 16.65 1.26
CA PRO A 95 -4.03 15.49 1.23
C PRO A 95 -3.21 14.21 1.13
N VAL A 96 -3.73 13.16 1.74
CA VAL A 96 -3.18 11.80 1.70
C VAL A 96 -4.00 10.99 0.72
N HIS A 97 -3.35 10.16 -0.10
CA HIS A 97 -4.04 9.18 -0.91
C HIS A 97 -4.14 7.87 -0.14
N ILE A 98 -5.36 7.40 0.16
CA ILE A 98 -5.61 6.15 0.88
C ILE A 98 -6.41 5.22 -0.01
N VAL A 99 -5.99 3.95 -0.08
CA VAL A 99 -6.66 2.91 -0.85
C VAL A 99 -7.06 1.77 0.08
N ASP A 100 -8.36 1.54 0.21
CA ASP A 100 -8.93 0.37 0.87
C ASP A 100 -9.03 -0.79 -0.12
N LEU A 101 -8.31 -1.87 0.16
CA LEU A 101 -8.26 -3.04 -0.72
C LEU A 101 -9.17 -4.16 -0.21
N PRO A 102 -9.83 -4.91 -1.12
CA PRO A 102 -10.62 -6.08 -0.76
C PRO A 102 -9.81 -7.12 0.04
N GLY A 103 -10.41 -7.68 1.09
CA GLY A 103 -9.76 -8.71 1.92
C GLY A 103 -9.99 -10.16 1.45
N HIS A 104 -10.90 -10.36 0.51
CA HIS A 104 -11.27 -11.69 0.02
C HIS A 104 -10.10 -12.28 -0.77
N SER A 105 -9.80 -13.57 -0.56
CA SER A 105 -8.62 -14.24 -1.13
C SER A 105 -8.47 -14.02 -2.64
N ARG A 106 -9.57 -14.18 -3.40
CA ARG A 106 -9.63 -13.96 -4.86
C ARG A 106 -9.27 -12.55 -5.33
N LEU A 107 -9.43 -11.54 -4.48
CA LEU A 107 -9.22 -10.13 -4.84
C LEU A 107 -7.88 -9.57 -4.33
N ARG A 108 -7.13 -10.34 -3.53
CA ARG A 108 -5.80 -9.97 -3.04
C ARG A 108 -4.77 -9.63 -4.14
N PRO A 109 -4.81 -10.24 -5.35
CA PRO A 109 -3.91 -9.84 -6.44
C PRO A 109 -4.05 -8.37 -6.86
N LYS A 110 -5.21 -7.73 -6.62
CA LYS A 110 -5.39 -6.29 -6.88
C LYS A 110 -4.39 -5.42 -6.09
N LEU A 111 -3.85 -5.91 -4.98
CA LEU A 111 -2.78 -5.24 -4.24
C LEU A 111 -1.59 -4.89 -5.13
N ASP A 112 -1.22 -5.76 -6.08
CA ASP A 112 -0.03 -5.59 -6.93
C ASP A 112 -0.10 -4.35 -7.84
N GLU A 113 -1.31 -3.91 -8.18
CA GLU A 113 -1.53 -2.70 -8.97
C GLU A 113 -1.17 -1.42 -8.20
N PHE A 114 -1.31 -1.43 -6.87
CA PHE A 114 -1.13 -0.25 -6.02
C PHE A 114 0.22 -0.20 -5.30
N LEU A 115 0.90 -1.34 -5.13
CA LEU A 115 2.22 -1.42 -4.47
C LEU A 115 3.28 -0.47 -5.05
N PRO A 116 3.38 -0.25 -6.38
CA PRO A 116 4.38 0.67 -6.94
C PRO A 116 4.23 2.13 -6.45
N GLN A 117 3.02 2.52 -6.02
CA GLN A 117 2.70 3.87 -5.56
C GLN A 117 2.70 4.00 -4.03
N ALA A 118 2.85 2.88 -3.32
CA ALA A 118 2.69 2.82 -1.88
C ALA A 118 3.90 3.37 -1.12
N VAL A 119 3.65 4.29 -0.18
CA VAL A 119 4.65 4.78 0.79
C VAL A 119 4.52 4.14 2.15
N GLY A 120 3.41 3.44 2.39
CA GLY A 120 3.19 2.67 3.60
C GLY A 120 2.00 1.72 3.46
N ILE A 121 2.05 0.64 4.22
CA ILE A 121 1.01 -0.38 4.27
C ILE A 121 0.48 -0.42 5.70
N VAL A 122 -0.85 -0.30 5.86
CA VAL A 122 -1.55 -0.50 7.13
C VAL A 122 -2.26 -1.85 7.04
N PHE A 123 -1.75 -2.83 7.77
CA PHE A 123 -2.26 -4.20 7.83
C PHE A 123 -3.19 -4.36 9.03
N LEU A 124 -4.49 -4.42 8.79
CA LEU A 124 -5.50 -4.56 9.84
C LEU A 124 -5.70 -6.02 10.22
N VAL A 125 -5.69 -6.27 11.53
CA VAL A 125 -6.00 -7.53 12.17
C VAL A 125 -7.21 -7.35 13.06
N ASP A 126 -8.16 -8.27 12.97
CA ASP A 126 -9.28 -8.31 13.92
C ASP A 126 -8.81 -8.88 15.26
N ALA A 127 -8.76 -8.07 16.31
CA ALA A 127 -8.32 -8.51 17.63
C ALA A 127 -9.35 -9.40 18.35
N LEU A 128 -10.61 -9.39 17.93
CA LEU A 128 -11.68 -10.19 18.52
C LEU A 128 -11.62 -11.64 18.01
N ASP A 129 -11.63 -11.80 16.69
CA ASP A 129 -11.63 -13.11 16.02
C ASP A 129 -10.22 -13.56 15.58
N PHE A 130 -9.18 -13.05 16.25
CA PHE A 130 -7.80 -13.29 15.88
C PHE A 130 -7.43 -14.77 15.94
N LEU A 131 -7.80 -15.49 17.00
CA LEU A 131 -7.41 -16.90 17.17
C LEU A 131 -7.97 -17.78 16.06
N LEU A 132 -9.23 -17.58 15.68
CA LEU A 132 -9.91 -18.31 14.61
C LEU A 132 -9.23 -18.09 13.24
N ASN A 133 -8.74 -16.87 13.01
CA ASN A 133 -8.18 -16.46 11.73
C ASN A 133 -6.65 -16.30 11.74
N SER A 134 -5.97 -16.73 12.80
CA SER A 134 -4.55 -16.45 13.05
C SER A 134 -3.66 -16.96 11.92
N ARG A 135 -3.87 -18.19 11.47
CA ARG A 135 -3.17 -18.80 10.34
C ARG A 135 -3.41 -18.06 9.03
N ALA A 136 -4.67 -17.80 8.67
CA ALA A 136 -5.01 -17.11 7.42
C ALA A 136 -4.48 -15.66 7.40
N THR A 137 -4.44 -15.01 8.57
CA THR A 137 -3.85 -13.68 8.74
C THR A 137 -2.34 -13.74 8.56
N ALA A 138 -1.68 -14.77 9.12
CA ALA A 138 -0.23 -14.96 9.04
C ALA A 138 0.21 -15.24 7.61
N GLU A 139 -0.51 -16.13 6.91
CA GLU A 139 -0.29 -16.45 5.51
C GLU A 139 -0.40 -15.18 4.64
N TYR A 140 -1.44 -14.37 4.85
CA TYR A 140 -1.59 -13.14 4.09
C TYR A 140 -0.50 -12.11 4.40
N LEU A 141 -0.15 -11.93 5.68
CA LEU A 141 0.93 -11.02 6.08
C LEU A 141 2.28 -11.48 5.50
N TYR A 142 2.55 -12.79 5.53
CA TYR A 142 3.74 -13.39 4.93
C TYR A 142 3.79 -13.10 3.42
N ASP A 143 2.70 -13.34 2.70
CA ASP A 143 2.61 -13.06 1.27
C ASP A 143 2.86 -11.57 0.97
N VAL A 144 2.33 -10.65 1.79
CA VAL A 144 2.56 -9.20 1.63
C VAL A 144 4.03 -8.83 1.89
N LEU A 145 4.64 -9.36 2.95
CA LEU A 145 6.03 -9.06 3.33
C LEU A 145 7.04 -9.63 2.34
N THR A 146 6.71 -10.73 1.66
CA THR A 146 7.59 -11.37 0.66
C THR A 146 7.46 -10.80 -0.75
N LYS A 147 6.49 -9.92 -1.02
CA LYS A 147 6.35 -9.31 -2.36
C LYS A 147 7.60 -8.53 -2.75
N ALA A 148 8.10 -8.78 -3.96
CA ALA A 148 9.33 -8.15 -4.48
C ALA A 148 9.29 -6.61 -4.41
N VAL A 149 8.14 -5.99 -4.71
CA VAL A 149 7.98 -4.51 -4.66
C VAL A 149 8.10 -4.00 -3.22
N VAL A 150 7.50 -4.69 -2.26
CA VAL A 150 7.54 -4.34 -0.83
C VAL A 150 8.98 -4.40 -0.32
N VAL A 151 9.70 -5.46 -0.66
CA VAL A 151 11.09 -5.69 -0.24
C VAL A 151 12.04 -4.71 -0.92
N LYS A 152 11.94 -4.56 -2.24
CA LYS A 152 12.79 -3.66 -3.05
C LYS A 152 12.67 -2.21 -2.60
N ASN A 153 11.45 -1.74 -2.36
CA ASN A 153 11.18 -0.36 -1.95
C ASN A 153 11.24 -0.16 -0.43
N LYS A 154 11.49 -1.24 0.35
CA LYS A 154 11.49 -1.24 1.82
C LYS A 154 10.25 -0.55 2.40
N ILE A 155 9.08 -0.84 1.83
CA ILE A 155 7.82 -0.20 2.18
C ILE A 155 7.50 -0.50 3.66
N PRO A 156 7.34 0.51 4.52
CA PRO A 156 7.03 0.30 5.93
C PRO A 156 5.63 -0.30 6.09
N LEU A 157 5.47 -1.16 7.10
CA LEU A 157 4.22 -1.85 7.39
C LEU A 157 3.81 -1.62 8.85
N LEU A 158 2.61 -1.11 9.05
CA LEU A 158 1.98 -0.96 10.35
C LEU A 158 0.92 -2.05 10.53
N ILE A 159 1.13 -2.97 11.48
CA ILE A 159 0.12 -3.93 11.90
C ILE A 159 -0.79 -3.22 12.91
N VAL A 160 -2.08 -3.19 12.62
CA VAL A 160 -3.10 -2.55 13.47
C VAL A 160 -4.02 -3.63 14.02
N CYS A 161 -3.95 -3.84 15.34
CA CYS A 161 -4.89 -4.68 16.06
C CYS A 161 -6.17 -3.86 16.28
N ASN A 162 -7.18 -4.11 15.45
CA ASN A 162 -8.45 -3.37 15.44
C ASN A 162 -9.50 -4.05 16.34
N LYS A 163 -10.55 -3.32 16.72
CA LYS A 163 -11.67 -3.76 17.57
C LYS A 163 -11.31 -4.00 19.04
N VAL A 164 -10.31 -3.29 19.55
CA VAL A 164 -9.91 -3.36 20.97
C VAL A 164 -10.94 -2.76 21.94
N ASP A 165 -12.03 -2.18 21.43
CA ASP A 165 -13.18 -1.73 22.22
C ASP A 165 -14.01 -2.88 22.81
N LYS A 166 -13.80 -4.13 22.36
CA LYS A 166 -14.52 -5.31 22.86
C LYS A 166 -13.73 -5.99 23.98
N VAL A 167 -14.43 -6.38 25.05
CA VAL A 167 -13.84 -7.01 26.25
C VAL A 167 -13.12 -8.31 25.94
N THR A 168 -13.56 -9.02 24.89
CA THR A 168 -12.96 -10.28 24.44
C THR A 168 -11.81 -10.10 23.44
N ALA A 169 -11.40 -8.85 23.16
CA ALA A 169 -10.29 -8.59 22.25
C ALA A 169 -8.95 -9.03 22.86
N HIS A 170 -8.11 -9.63 22.04
CA HIS A 170 -6.75 -9.99 22.44
C HIS A 170 -5.83 -8.76 22.49
N SER A 171 -4.87 -8.77 23.41
CA SER A 171 -3.87 -7.71 23.51
C SER A 171 -2.93 -7.70 22.30
N MET A 172 -2.40 -6.53 21.96
CA MET A 172 -1.39 -6.39 20.91
C MET A 172 -0.19 -7.30 21.11
N GLU A 173 0.30 -7.45 22.34
CA GLU A 173 1.45 -8.29 22.64
C GLU A 173 1.16 -9.77 22.36
N PHE A 174 -0.06 -10.22 22.67
CA PHE A 174 -0.48 -11.59 22.37
C PHE A 174 -0.59 -11.81 20.86
N ILE A 175 -1.26 -10.91 20.15
CA ILE A 175 -1.41 -10.97 18.69
C ILE A 175 -0.03 -10.97 18.02
N ARG A 176 0.88 -10.08 18.45
CA ARG A 176 2.25 -10.00 17.93
C ARG A 176 3.00 -11.32 18.10
N LYS A 177 3.06 -11.86 19.32
CA LYS A 177 3.77 -13.12 19.61
C LYS A 177 3.19 -14.29 18.82
N GLN A 178 1.87 -14.37 18.73
CA GLN A 178 1.20 -15.44 17.99
C GLN A 178 1.43 -15.30 16.48
N MET A 179 1.43 -14.08 15.94
CA MET A 179 1.76 -13.83 14.55
C MET A 179 3.20 -14.21 14.22
N GLU A 180 4.14 -13.85 15.07
CA GLU A 180 5.55 -14.23 14.91
C GLU A 180 5.71 -15.76 14.90
N LYS A 181 5.01 -16.46 15.80
CA LYS A 181 4.98 -17.93 15.87
C LYS A 181 4.37 -18.58 14.63
N GLU A 182 3.26 -18.07 14.12
CA GLU A 182 2.64 -18.61 12.91
C GLU A 182 3.50 -18.35 11.67
N ILE A 183 4.11 -17.17 11.55
CA ILE A 183 5.08 -16.88 10.48
C ILE A 183 6.29 -17.83 10.57
N ASP A 184 6.79 -18.12 11.76
CA ASP A 184 7.92 -19.05 11.92
C ASP A 184 7.59 -20.47 11.41
N LYS A 185 6.37 -20.94 11.68
CA LYS A 185 5.86 -22.20 11.10
C LYS A 185 5.77 -22.15 9.58
N LEU A 186 5.32 -21.03 9.01
CA LEU A 186 5.21 -20.83 7.56
C LEU A 186 6.59 -20.79 6.88
N ARG A 187 7.59 -20.19 7.55
CA ARG A 187 8.98 -20.20 7.08
C ARG A 187 9.52 -21.63 7.00
N ALA A 188 9.30 -22.44 8.04
CA ALA A 188 9.75 -23.82 8.09
C ALA A 188 9.07 -24.68 6.99
N SER A 189 7.76 -24.52 6.80
CA SER A 189 7.02 -25.28 5.78
C SER A 189 7.40 -24.90 4.35
N ARG A 190 7.57 -23.60 4.05
CA ARG A 190 7.95 -23.14 2.70
C ARG A 190 9.41 -23.39 2.36
N SER A 191 10.32 -23.30 3.33
CA SER A 191 11.75 -23.64 3.12
C SER A 191 11.95 -25.11 2.73
N ALA A 192 11.09 -26.01 3.22
CA ALA A 192 11.12 -27.43 2.85
C ALA A 192 10.66 -27.67 1.40
N ILE A 193 9.82 -26.79 0.84
CA ILE A 193 9.28 -26.90 -0.53
C ILE A 193 10.22 -26.19 -1.54
N SER A 194 10.82 -25.07 -1.14
CA SER A 194 11.65 -24.18 -1.98
C SER A 194 13.00 -24.79 -2.39
N ALA A 195 13.42 -25.92 -1.81
CA ALA A 195 14.62 -26.65 -2.25
C ALA A 195 14.55 -27.15 -3.72
N ALA A 196 13.37 -27.11 -4.35
CA ALA A 196 13.17 -27.54 -5.74
C ALA A 196 13.11 -26.38 -6.77
N ASP A 197 12.82 -25.13 -6.38
CA ASP A 197 12.53 -24.03 -7.31
C ASP A 197 13.32 -22.75 -6.95
N ILE A 198 14.57 -22.67 -7.42
CA ILE A 198 15.47 -21.53 -7.19
C ILE A 198 15.16 -20.41 -8.20
N ALA A 199 14.09 -19.64 -7.96
CA ALA A 199 13.90 -18.36 -8.64
C ALA A 199 13.03 -17.40 -7.81
N ASN A 200 13.67 -16.56 -6.99
CA ASN A 200 13.12 -15.36 -6.33
C ASN A 200 12.35 -15.51 -5.02
N ASP A 201 12.51 -16.60 -4.25
CA ASP A 201 11.85 -16.68 -2.95
C ASP A 201 12.54 -15.74 -1.93
N VAL A 202 11.86 -14.65 -1.56
CA VAL A 202 12.36 -13.72 -0.53
C VAL A 202 12.20 -14.38 0.83
N MET A 203 13.32 -14.78 1.44
CA MET A 203 13.31 -15.35 2.77
C MET A 203 13.10 -14.26 3.83
N LEU A 204 12.08 -14.42 4.67
CA LEU A 204 11.85 -13.54 5.82
C LEU A 204 12.71 -13.95 7.02
N GLY A 205 13.29 -12.98 7.71
CA GLY A 205 14.03 -13.16 8.96
C GLY A 205 15.34 -13.94 8.83
N VAL A 206 15.92 -14.32 9.97
CA VAL A 206 17.22 -15.03 10.03
C VAL A 206 16.99 -16.55 10.13
N PRO A 207 17.62 -17.39 9.28
CA PRO A 207 17.50 -18.85 9.39
C PRO A 207 18.03 -19.36 10.73
N GLY A 208 17.36 -20.35 11.32
CA GLY A 208 17.78 -20.98 12.58
C GLY A 208 17.49 -20.18 13.85
N GLN A 209 16.91 -18.98 13.74
CA GLN A 209 16.41 -18.19 14.88
C GLN A 209 14.89 -18.06 14.83
N PRO A 210 14.22 -17.98 16.00
CA PRO A 210 12.79 -17.71 16.04
C PRO A 210 12.51 -16.37 15.34
N PHE A 211 11.52 -16.38 14.46
CA PHE A 211 11.12 -15.18 13.74
C PHE A 211 10.67 -14.07 14.70
N THR A 212 11.14 -12.85 14.43
CA THR A 212 10.62 -11.63 15.06
C THR A 212 10.45 -10.55 13.99
N PHE A 213 9.46 -9.68 14.15
CA PHE A 213 9.22 -8.62 13.17
C PHE A 213 10.40 -7.65 12.99
N SER A 214 11.27 -7.56 13.99
CA SER A 214 12.51 -6.77 13.93
C SER A 214 13.53 -7.30 12.91
N GLN A 215 13.42 -8.57 12.52
CA GLN A 215 14.30 -9.19 11.52
C GLN A 215 13.85 -8.91 10.08
N CYS A 216 12.69 -8.28 9.88
CA CYS A 216 12.22 -7.90 8.55
C CYS A 216 13.11 -6.79 7.96
N ILE A 217 13.34 -6.85 6.64
CA ILE A 217 14.05 -5.79 5.89
C ILE A 217 13.28 -4.45 5.97
N ASN A 218 11.97 -4.55 6.08
CA ASN A 218 11.02 -3.45 6.15
C ASN A 218 10.76 -3.08 7.61
N LYS A 219 10.58 -1.78 7.90
CA LYS A 219 10.15 -1.34 9.23
C LYS A 219 8.72 -1.83 9.49
N VAL A 220 8.59 -2.84 10.35
CA VAL A 220 7.31 -3.38 10.82
C VAL A 220 7.04 -2.89 12.24
N THR A 221 5.91 -2.21 12.44
CA THR A 221 5.46 -1.74 13.76
C THR A 221 4.08 -2.30 14.05
N VAL A 222 3.75 -2.48 15.33
CA VAL A 222 2.44 -2.99 15.77
C VAL A 222 1.80 -1.94 16.68
N THR A 223 0.51 -1.67 16.50
CA THR A 223 -0.28 -0.77 17.35
C THR A 223 -1.69 -1.34 17.57
N GLU A 224 -2.40 -0.78 18.55
CA GLU A 224 -3.81 -1.03 18.84
C GLU A 224 -4.65 0.14 18.34
N ALA A 225 -5.80 -0.17 17.74
CA ALA A 225 -6.74 0.85 17.35
C ALA A 225 -8.18 0.37 17.51
N SER A 226 -9.10 1.33 17.57
CA SER A 226 -10.51 1.05 17.35
C SER A 226 -11.08 2.08 16.40
N ALA A 227 -11.50 1.60 15.23
CA ALA A 227 -12.19 2.43 14.25
C ALA A 227 -13.54 2.95 14.78
N ILE A 228 -14.17 2.26 15.75
CA ILE A 228 -15.47 2.64 16.30
C ILE A 228 -15.32 3.76 17.33
N THR A 229 -14.33 3.66 18.22
CA THR A 229 -14.10 4.65 19.29
C THR A 229 -13.16 5.78 18.87
N ALA A 230 -12.82 5.87 17.59
CA ALA A 230 -11.90 6.86 17.03
C ALA A 230 -10.48 6.87 17.66
N LYS A 231 -10.07 5.77 18.31
CA LYS A 231 -8.70 5.61 18.84
C LYS A 231 -7.77 5.21 17.69
N ILE A 232 -7.38 6.18 16.86
CA ILE A 232 -6.59 5.96 15.63
C ILE A 232 -5.35 6.88 15.51
N SER A 233 -4.96 7.56 16.59
CA SER A 233 -3.83 8.52 16.62
C SER A 233 -2.53 7.95 16.06
N ASP A 234 -2.21 6.71 16.40
CA ASP A 234 -0.96 6.06 15.99
C ASP A 234 -0.94 5.78 14.48
N ILE A 235 -2.12 5.52 13.90
CA ILE A 235 -2.30 5.33 12.46
C ILE A 235 -2.11 6.67 11.75
N GLU A 236 -2.71 7.75 12.26
CA GLU A 236 -2.56 9.09 11.69
C GLU A 236 -1.10 9.56 11.75
N GLN A 237 -0.42 9.34 12.88
CA GLN A 237 1.01 9.62 13.01
C GLN A 237 1.83 8.82 12.00
N PHE A 238 1.60 7.51 11.88
CA PHE A 238 2.28 6.68 10.89
C PHE A 238 2.07 7.20 9.47
N ILE A 239 0.85 7.63 9.11
CA ILE A 239 0.56 8.20 7.80
C ILE A 239 1.36 9.50 7.59
N ARG A 240 1.37 10.40 8.58
CA ARG A 240 2.03 11.70 8.47
C ARG A 240 3.55 11.63 8.42
N GLU A 241 4.16 10.67 9.10
CA GLU A 241 5.60 10.42 8.99
C GLU A 241 6.03 9.98 7.57
N ARG A 242 5.11 9.46 6.75
CA ARG A 242 5.41 8.88 5.43
C ARG A 242 4.94 9.70 4.26
N VAL A 243 3.88 10.47 4.43
CA VAL A 243 3.41 11.40 3.42
C VAL A 243 4.34 12.62 3.43
N ARG A 244 5.13 12.77 2.36
CA ARG A 244 6.11 13.86 2.28
C ARG A 244 5.42 15.23 2.27
N PRO A 245 5.98 16.23 2.98
CA PRO A 245 5.46 17.59 3.01
C PRO A 245 5.60 18.30 1.68
#